data_AF-A0A1G2LRV6-F1
#
_entry.id   AF-A0A1G2LRV6-F1
#
_cell.length_a   1.000
_cell.length_b   1.000
_cell.length_c   1.000
_cell.angle_alpha   90.00
_cell.angle_beta   90.00
_cell.angle_gamma   90.00
#
_symmetry.space_group_name_H-M   'P 1'
#
loop_
_entity.id
_entity.type
_entity.pdbx_description
1 polymer ?
#
loop_
_entity_poly.entity_id
_entity_poly.type
_entity_poly.pdbx_seq_one_letter_code
_entity_poly.pdbx_strand_id
1 'polypeptide(L)' 'MEKKYVTILQASKLLGVTPLTLRNWDKRGMLTAYRNPINNYRVYRFDQIELFLRKMENSKNQLGTRKIDISVV' A
#
# COMPACT_ATOMS: atom_id res chain seq x y z
N MET A 1 9.97 18.86 -2.68
CA MET A 1 9.73 17.73 -3.60
C MET A 1 8.38 17.94 -4.27
N GLU A 2 8.32 17.90 -5.60
CA GLU A 2 7.06 17.99 -6.33
C GLU A 2 6.09 16.88 -5.89
N LYS A 3 4.80 17.22 -5.74
CA LYS A 3 3.74 16.24 -5.44
C LYS A 3 3.45 15.43 -6.70
N LYS A 4 4.27 14.41 -6.97
CA LYS A 4 4.06 13.49 -8.07
C LYS A 4 2.90 12.54 -7.75
N TYR A 5 1.88 12.54 -8.58
CA TYR A 5 0.79 11.56 -8.51
C TYR A 5 1.06 10.42 -9.47
N VAL A 6 0.66 9.21 -9.07
CA VAL A 6 0.74 8.00 -9.88
C VAL A 6 -0.64 7.38 -10.02
N THR A 7 -0.90 6.81 -11.18
CA THR A 7 -2.15 6.07 -11.45
C THR A 7 -2.20 4.77 -10.64
N ILE A 8 -3.38 4.19 -10.49
CA ILE A 8 -3.54 2.88 -9.86
C ILE A 8 -2.68 1.78 -10.51
N LEU A 9 -2.49 1.82 -11.83
CA LEU A 9 -1.67 0.84 -12.54
C LEU A 9 -0.18 1.01 -12.22
N GLN A 10 0.31 2.24 -12.12
CA GLN A 10 1.69 2.51 -11.72
C GLN A 10 1.91 2.14 -10.25
N ALA A 11 1.00 2.53 -9.36
CA ALA A 11 1.04 2.16 -7.95
C ALA A 11 1.05 0.63 -7.76
N SER A 12 0.27 -0.11 -8.57
CA SER A 12 0.20 -1.57 -8.46
C SER A 12 1.53 -2.22 -8.84
N LYS A 13 2.19 -1.70 -9.88
CA LYS A 13 3.54 -2.14 -10.28
C LYS A 13 4.58 -1.84 -9.21
N LEU A 14 4.54 -0.63 -8.61
CA LEU A 14 5.48 -0.24 -7.55
C LEU A 14 5.33 -1.10 -6.28
N LEU A 15 4.09 -1.47 -5.93
CA LEU A 15 3.79 -2.25 -4.73
C LEU A 15 3.81 -3.77 -4.97
N GLY A 16 4.00 -4.23 -6.21
CA GLY A 16 4.00 -5.64 -6.56
C GLY A 16 2.63 -6.33 -6.34
N VAL A 17 1.54 -5.60 -6.51
CA VAL A 17 0.16 -6.11 -6.32
C VAL A 17 -0.70 -5.85 -7.56
N THR A 18 -1.90 -6.44 -7.60
CA THR A 18 -2.85 -6.18 -8.69
C THR A 18 -3.57 -4.83 -8.47
N PRO A 19 -4.06 -4.16 -9.54
CA PRO A 19 -4.93 -3.00 -9.40
C PRO A 19 -6.21 -3.30 -8.60
N LEU A 20 -6.73 -4.53 -8.66
CA LEU A 20 -7.88 -4.96 -7.87
C LEU A 20 -7.57 -4.92 -6.36
N THR A 21 -6.37 -5.37 -5.97
CA THR A 21 -5.89 -5.30 -4.58
C THR A 21 -5.88 -3.85 -4.09
N LEU A 22 -5.40 -2.90 -4.89
CA LEU A 22 -5.42 -1.47 -4.55
C LEU A 22 -6.84 -0.92 -4.43
N ARG A 23 -7.77 -1.31 -5.31
CA ARG A 23 -9.19 -0.93 -5.19
C ARG A 23 -9.81 -1.43 -3.88
N ASN A 24 -9.45 -2.65 -3.47
CA ASN A 24 -9.91 -3.22 -2.21
C ASN A 24 -9.28 -2.50 -1.01
N TRP A 25 -8.02 -2.08 -1.09
CA TRP A 25 -7.36 -1.31 -0.04
C TRP A 25 -7.96 0.10 0.11
N ASP A 26 -8.29 0.75 -1.01
CA ASP A 26 -9.03 2.02 -1.05
C ASP A 26 -10.39 1.87 -0.36
N LYS A 27 -11.18 0.84 -0.71
CA LYS A 27 -12.46 0.54 -0.07
C LYS A 27 -12.37 0.31 1.44
N ARG A 28 -11.27 -0.32 1.90
CA ARG A 28 -11.03 -0.57 3.34
C ARG A 28 -10.38 0.60 4.07
N GLY A 29 -10.03 1.69 3.39
CA GLY A 29 -9.30 2.81 3.98
C GLY A 29 -7.84 2.50 4.35
N MET A 30 -7.28 1.38 3.87
CA MET A 30 -5.88 1.03 4.16
C MET A 30 -4.89 1.85 3.34
N LEU A 31 -5.25 2.16 2.10
CA LEU A 31 -4.50 3.04 1.22
C LEU A 31 -5.49 3.86 0.41
N THR A 32 -5.79 5.06 0.89
CA THR A 32 -6.83 5.91 0.31
C THR A 32 -6.35 6.53 -1.00
N ALA A 33 -7.17 6.40 -2.04
CA ALA A 33 -6.90 7.04 -3.33
C ALA A 33 -7.46 8.46 -3.37
N TYR A 34 -6.73 9.37 -4.01
CA TYR A 34 -7.28 10.63 -4.46
C TYR A 34 -8.06 10.41 -5.76
N ARG A 35 -9.02 11.30 -6.01
CA ARG A 35 -9.77 11.33 -7.27
C ARG A 35 -9.23 12.43 -8.15
N ASN A 36 -8.89 12.09 -9.39
CA ASN A 36 -8.57 13.10 -10.39
C ASN A 36 -9.84 13.94 -10.66
N PRO A 37 -9.80 15.28 -10.53
CA PRO A 37 -10.98 16.13 -10.73
C PRO A 37 -11.56 16.04 -12.15
N ILE A 38 -10.76 15.68 -13.15
CA ILE A 38 -11.19 15.66 -14.56
C ILE A 38 -11.96 14.39 -14.92
N ASN A 39 -11.51 13.23 -14.43
CA ASN A 39 -12.04 11.93 -14.86
C ASN A 39 -12.33 10.95 -13.72
N ASN A 40 -12.22 11.40 -12.47
CA ASN A 40 -12.51 10.65 -11.25
C ASN A 40 -11.69 9.35 -11.07
N TYR A 41 -10.61 9.17 -11.85
CA TYR A 41 -9.71 8.04 -11.69
C TYR A 41 -8.96 8.09 -10.36
N ARG A 42 -8.67 6.90 -9.83
CA ARG A 42 -7.86 6.72 -8.62
C ARG A 42 -6.41 7.07 -8.92
N VAL A 43 -5.90 8.06 -8.21
CA VAL A 43 -4.49 8.43 -8.20
C VAL A 43 -3.95 8.40 -6.77
N TYR A 44 -2.67 8.11 -6.63
CA TYR A 44 -1.98 8.05 -5.36
C TYR A 44 -0.82 9.02 -5.38
N ARG A 45 -0.53 9.64 -4.24
CA ARG A 45 0.70 10.42 -4.13
C ARG A 45 1.89 9.47 -4.06
N PHE A 46 2.98 9.82 -4.72
CA PHE A 46 4.16 8.95 -4.78
C PHE A 46 4.77 8.69 -3.39
N ASP A 47 4.87 9.73 -2.55
CA ASP A 47 5.37 9.62 -1.17
C ASP A 47 4.46 8.76 -0.28
N GLN A 48 3.14 8.78 -0.51
CA GLN A 48 2.21 7.89 0.18
C GLN A 48 2.48 6.42 -0.17
N ILE A 49 2.74 6.13 -1.45
CA ILE A 49 3.10 4.77 -1.89
C ILE A 49 4.42 4.33 -1.27
N GLU A 50 5.42 5.20 -1.25
CA GLU A 50 6.73 4.91 -0.65
C GLU A 50 6.63 4.65 0.86
N LEU A 51 5.92 5.50 1.59
CA LEU A 51 5.69 5.32 3.02
C LEU A 51 4.93 4.02 3.31
N PHE A 52 3.93 3.70 2.47
CA PHE A 52 3.16 2.48 2.61
C PHE A 52 4.02 1.23 2.36
N LEU A 53 4.88 1.24 1.34
CA LEU A 53 5.82 0.16 1.06
C LEU A 53 6.77 -0.09 2.24
N ARG A 54 7.38 0.98 2.78
CA ARG A 54 8.25 0.90 3.97
C ARG A 54 7.52 0.31 5.18
N LYS A 55 6.25 0.71 5.39
CA LYS A 55 5.41 0.16 6.46
C LYS A 55 5.15 -1.34 6.26
N MET A 56 4.90 -1.78 5.02
CA MET A 56 4.72 -3.20 4.70
C MET A 56 5.97 -4.02 4.97
N GLU A 57 7.15 -3.52 4.57
CA GLU A 57 8.44 -4.17 4.81
C GLU A 57 8.73 -4.31 6.32
N ASN A 58 8.54 -3.24 7.08
CA ASN A 58 8.71 -3.27 8.54
C ASN A 58 7.75 -4.25 9.21
N SER A 59 6.49 -4.32 8.74
CA SER A 59 5.50 -5.27 9.27
C SER A 59 5.87 -6.73 9.01
N LYS A 60 6.51 -7.04 7.86
CA LYS A 60 6.99 -8.40 7.58
C LYS A 60 8.13 -8.80 8.52
N ASN A 61 9.03 -7.87 8.82
CA ASN A 61 10.18 -8.13 9.68
C ASN A 61 9.75 -8.45 11.14
N GLN A 62 8.66 -7.83 11.61
CA GLN A 62 8.07 -8.10 12.93
C GLN A 62 7.34 -9.45 13.05
N LEU A 63 6.92 -10.06 11.94
CA LEU A 63 6.29 -11.39 11.97
C LEU A 63 7.33 -12.52 12.13
N GLY A 64 8.60 -12.28 11.79
CA GLY A 64 9.69 -13.26 11.95
C GLY A 64 10.22 -13.41 13.38
N THR A 65 9.97 -12.45 14.26
CA THR A 65 10.43 -12.44 15.67
C THR A 65 9.41 -13.00 16.66
N ARG A 66 8.17 -13.23 16.24
CA ARG A 66 7.20 -14.00 17.04
C ARG A 66 7.49 -15.49 16.90
N LYS A 67 8.64 -15.94 17.42
CA LYS A 67 8.79 -17.36 17.79
C LYS A 67 7.64 -17.66 18.74
N ILE A 68 6.81 -18.59 18.33
CA ILE A 68 5.70 -19.09 19.11
C ILE A 68 6.34 -19.80 20.30
N ASP A 69 6.17 -19.28 21.50
CA ASP A 69 6.36 -20.06 22.73
C ASP A 69 5.29 -21.15 22.74
N ILE A 70 5.49 -22.22 21.96
CA ILE A 70 4.86 -23.50 22.22
C ILE A 70 5.51 -23.96 23.51
N SER A 71 4.84 -23.61 24.61
CA SER A 71 5.08 -24.23 25.91
C SER A 71 4.92 -25.72 25.70
N VAL A 72 6.04 -26.45 25.71
CA VAL A 72 6.02 -27.90 25.82
C VAL A 72 5.35 -28.20 27.16
N VAL A 73 4.14 -28.73 27.10
CA VAL A 73 3.48 -29.46 28.18
C VAL A 73 3.12 -30.82 27.63
#